data_AF-A0A3D4MGV7-F1
#
_entry.id   AF-A0A3D4MGV7-F1
#
_cell.length_a   1.000
_cell.length_b   1.000
_cell.length_c   1.000
_cell.angle_alpha   90.00
_cell.angle_beta   90.00
_cell.angle_gamma   90.00
#
_symmetry.space_group_name_H-M   'P 1'
#
loop_
_entity.id
_entity.type
_entity.pdbx_description
1 polymer ?
#
loop_
_entity_poly.entity_id
_entity_poly.type
_entity_poly.pdbx_seq_one_letter_code
_entity_poly.pdbx_strand_id
1 'polypeptide(L)'
;MAIRIKKDGTEQSGLVDDNVVQPFRLEKTNVRGRMVRMGDVLARIMTQHNYPPAVSGLLSEVTALCLLLSAMLKYEGVFTLQIKGDGPIRMLVADVTHLGEVRAYASFDEQGVKKLAKRKKDTENGHYYLLGKGYIAFTVDQGQVENRYQGIVELKGDSIVEAVQHYLTQSEQIKTSFKLAVHPQDGQWRAGAIMIQQMPEDDAGRKVAAEVSLDDWARAVMLLDTCSDGEILSPALHSADVLYRLFNEDGVRVYSPTHLRFKCRCSRSRVEDILRTIPRAELEDICQKEGHVSIKCEFCSEEYLFNSNELDDVYEEKNT
;
A
#
# COMPACT_ATOMS: atom_id res chain seq x y z
N MET A 1 -18.19 19.86 13.24
CA MET A 1 -16.81 20.38 13.37
C MET A 1 -16.21 19.74 14.62
N ALA A 2 -15.34 18.74 14.46
CA ALA A 2 -14.74 18.06 15.61
C ALA A 2 -13.59 18.94 16.13
N ILE A 3 -13.86 19.75 17.16
CA ILE A 3 -12.84 20.58 17.79
C ILE A 3 -11.89 19.65 18.55
N ARG A 4 -10.67 19.46 18.02
CA ARG A 4 -9.58 18.85 18.77
C ARG A 4 -8.98 19.93 19.66
N ILE A 5 -8.89 19.68 20.96
CA ILE A 5 -8.25 20.60 21.91
C ILE A 5 -6.96 19.91 22.37
N LYS A 6 -5.82 20.61 22.27
CA LYS A 6 -4.54 20.14 22.84
C LYS A 6 -4.66 19.98 24.35
N LYS A 7 -3.73 19.25 24.99
CA LYS A 7 -3.64 19.17 26.47
C LYS A 7 -3.51 20.54 27.16
N ASP A 8 -3.09 21.57 26.42
CA ASP A 8 -2.97 22.96 26.90
C ASP A 8 -4.24 23.82 26.68
N GLY A 9 -5.33 23.24 26.17
CA GLY A 9 -6.59 23.97 25.97
C GLY A 9 -6.69 24.72 24.63
N THR A 10 -5.69 24.65 23.74
CA THR A 10 -5.76 25.32 22.43
C THR A 10 -6.53 24.50 21.39
N GLU A 11 -7.40 25.16 20.63
CA GLU A 11 -8.07 24.56 19.46
C GLU A 11 -7.03 24.16 18.41
N GLN A 12 -7.13 22.93 17.94
CA GLN A 12 -6.32 22.35 16.88
C GLN A 12 -7.07 22.40 15.53
N SER A 13 -7.69 23.55 15.22
CA SER A 13 -8.21 23.76 13.86
C SER A 13 -7.03 24.11 12.95
N GLY A 14 -6.85 23.36 11.85
CA GLY A 14 -5.87 23.70 10.80
C GLY A 14 -4.64 22.79 10.64
N LEU A 15 -4.49 21.68 11.37
CA LEU A 15 -3.54 20.64 10.96
C LEU A 15 -4.21 19.77 9.91
N VAL A 16 -3.73 19.84 8.68
CA VAL A 16 -3.98 18.81 7.66
C VAL A 16 -3.15 17.60 8.05
N ASP A 17 -3.72 16.39 7.95
CA ASP A 17 -2.97 15.14 8.06
C ASP A 17 -2.72 14.56 6.66
N ASP A 18 -1.45 14.41 6.33
CA ASP A 18 -0.99 13.74 5.12
C ASP A 18 0.01 12.64 5.49
N ASN A 19 0.16 11.65 4.64
CA ASN A 19 0.98 10.46 4.91
C ASN A 19 0.55 9.76 6.20
N VAL A 20 -0.74 9.41 6.29
CA VAL A 20 -1.33 8.77 7.47
C VAL A 20 -2.26 7.61 7.11
N VAL A 21 -2.36 6.66 8.03
CA VAL A 21 -3.51 5.77 8.16
C VAL A 21 -4.33 6.24 9.36
N GLN A 22 -5.58 6.62 9.15
CA GLN A 22 -6.52 7.10 10.16
C GLN A 22 -7.61 6.04 10.39
N PRO A 23 -7.52 5.22 11.45
CA PRO A 23 -8.57 4.28 11.81
C PRO A 23 -9.78 5.02 12.39
N PHE A 24 -10.97 4.47 12.16
CA PHE A 24 -12.23 4.97 12.72
C PHE A 24 -13.25 3.85 12.95
N ARG A 25 -14.28 4.16 13.72
CA ARG A 25 -15.46 3.31 13.96
C ARG A 25 -16.72 4.15 13.89
N LEU A 26 -17.81 3.56 13.40
CA LEU A 26 -19.15 4.14 13.48
C LEU A 26 -19.80 3.62 14.76
N GLU A 27 -20.02 4.49 15.75
CA GLU A 27 -20.43 4.08 17.10
C GLU A 27 -21.90 3.60 17.16
N LYS A 28 -22.72 3.97 16.19
CA LYS A 28 -24.13 3.53 16.12
C LYS A 28 -24.33 2.23 15.34
N THR A 29 -23.31 1.78 14.59
CA THR A 29 -23.40 0.60 13.74
C THR A 29 -22.26 -0.39 14.05
N ASN A 30 -22.24 -1.54 13.38
CA ASN A 30 -21.15 -2.51 13.47
C ASN A 30 -20.08 -2.28 12.40
N VAL A 31 -19.89 -1.04 11.94
CA VAL A 31 -18.92 -0.71 10.88
C VAL A 31 -17.67 -0.09 11.47
N ARG A 32 -16.51 -0.62 11.07
CA ARG A 32 -15.20 0.03 11.28
C ARG A 32 -14.59 0.39 9.95
N GLY A 33 -13.64 1.32 9.94
CA GLY A 33 -12.90 1.62 8.73
C GLY A 33 -11.55 2.24 8.99
N ARG A 34 -10.82 2.46 7.89
CA ARG A 34 -9.57 3.21 7.86
C ARG A 34 -9.59 4.13 6.65
N MET A 35 -9.04 5.32 6.82
CA MET A 35 -8.69 6.20 5.71
C MET A 35 -7.17 6.24 5.57
N VAL A 36 -6.66 6.15 4.35
CA VAL A 36 -5.26 6.35 4.01
C VAL A 36 -5.15 7.62 3.19
N ARG A 37 -4.13 8.43 3.48
CA ARG A 37 -3.74 9.59 2.69
C ARG A 37 -2.24 9.56 2.47
N MET A 38 -1.82 9.71 1.22
CA MET A 38 -0.40 9.79 0.85
C MET A 38 -0.15 10.97 -0.09
N GLY A 39 0.84 11.77 0.28
CA GLY A 39 1.43 12.84 -0.53
C GLY A 39 2.92 12.55 -0.70
N ASP A 40 3.75 13.28 0.01
CA ASP A 40 5.22 13.26 -0.13
C ASP A 40 5.84 11.86 0.00
N VAL A 41 5.28 10.96 0.82
CA VAL A 41 5.80 9.58 0.91
C VAL A 41 5.62 8.85 -0.41
N LEU A 42 4.47 8.98 -1.04
CA LEU A 42 4.19 8.39 -2.34
C LEU A 42 5.03 9.07 -3.43
N ALA A 43 5.12 10.41 -3.41
CA ALA A 43 5.98 11.15 -4.32
C ALA A 43 7.43 10.66 -4.22
N ARG A 44 7.95 10.46 -3.01
CA ARG A 44 9.30 9.92 -2.78
C ARG A 44 9.47 8.53 -3.37
N ILE A 45 8.51 7.62 -3.18
CA ILE A 45 8.52 6.28 -3.79
C ILE A 45 8.58 6.39 -5.32
N MET A 46 7.74 7.25 -5.92
CA MET A 46 7.69 7.41 -7.37
C MET A 46 8.99 8.00 -7.92
N THR A 47 9.61 8.97 -7.24
CA THR A 47 10.86 9.59 -7.73
C THR A 47 12.08 8.64 -7.75
N GLN A 48 12.00 7.46 -7.12
CA GLN A 48 13.08 6.47 -7.19
C GLN A 48 13.24 5.88 -8.60
N HIS A 49 12.20 5.96 -9.44
CA HIS A 49 12.14 5.38 -10.77
C HIS A 49 11.36 6.29 -11.74
N ASN A 50 11.75 6.32 -13.01
CA ASN A 50 11.02 7.11 -14.01
C ASN A 50 9.83 6.34 -14.60
N TYR A 51 8.86 5.99 -13.76
CA TYR A 51 7.70 5.19 -14.17
C TYR A 51 6.81 5.93 -15.18
N PRO A 52 6.32 5.25 -16.25
CA PRO A 52 5.25 5.78 -17.08
C PRO A 52 3.97 6.03 -16.24
N PRO A 53 3.11 7.01 -16.60
CA PRO A 53 1.94 7.37 -15.80
C PRO A 53 1.01 6.20 -15.45
N ALA A 54 0.83 5.25 -16.36
CA ALA A 54 0.01 4.06 -16.11
C ALA A 54 0.62 3.14 -15.03
N VAL A 55 1.95 3.02 -14.98
CA VAL A 55 2.65 2.25 -13.96
C VAL A 55 2.60 2.97 -12.61
N SER A 56 2.81 4.29 -12.61
CA SER A 56 2.70 5.10 -11.39
C SER A 56 1.30 5.00 -10.77
N GLY A 57 0.24 5.14 -11.58
CA GLY A 57 -1.14 5.05 -11.11
C GLY A 57 -1.44 3.71 -10.42
N LEU A 58 -1.12 2.60 -11.07
CA LEU A 58 -1.33 1.26 -10.50
C LEU A 58 -0.45 1.01 -9.27
N LEU A 59 0.81 1.44 -9.27
CA LEU A 59 1.69 1.27 -8.11
C LEU A 59 1.19 2.11 -6.91
N SER A 60 0.66 3.31 -7.14
CA SER A 60 0.01 4.13 -6.13
C SER A 60 -1.24 3.47 -5.54
N GLU A 61 -2.09 2.87 -6.40
CA GLU A 61 -3.26 2.10 -5.97
C GLU A 61 -2.86 0.91 -5.10
N VAL A 62 -1.89 0.10 -5.54
CA VAL A 62 -1.35 -1.02 -4.77
C VAL A 62 -0.77 -0.56 -3.44
N THR A 63 -0.08 0.58 -3.41
CA THR A 63 0.49 1.11 -2.16
C THR A 63 -0.61 1.53 -1.18
N ALA A 64 -1.67 2.21 -1.65
CA ALA A 64 -2.80 2.60 -0.82
C ALA A 64 -3.58 1.38 -0.30
N LEU A 65 -3.82 0.37 -1.14
CA LEU A 65 -4.45 -0.90 -0.76
C LEU A 65 -3.60 -1.65 0.28
N CYS A 66 -2.29 -1.72 0.09
CA CYS A 66 -1.37 -2.36 1.04
C CYS A 66 -1.49 -1.73 2.44
N LEU A 67 -1.56 -0.40 2.51
CA LEU A 67 -1.75 0.33 3.76
C LEU A 67 -3.09 0.03 4.43
N LEU A 68 -4.18 0.04 3.67
CA LEU A 68 -5.51 -0.29 4.20
C LEU A 68 -5.56 -1.70 4.78
N LEU A 69 -5.06 -2.69 4.03
CA LEU A 69 -5.06 -4.09 4.40
C LEU A 69 -4.13 -4.38 5.58
N SER A 70 -2.92 -3.81 5.59
CA SER A 70 -2.00 -3.98 6.71
C SER A 70 -2.60 -3.48 8.03
N ALA A 71 -3.33 -2.37 8.00
CA ALA A 71 -3.98 -1.79 9.17
C ALA A 71 -5.18 -2.61 9.66
N MET A 72 -5.59 -3.66 8.93
CA MET A 72 -6.54 -4.67 9.41
C MET A 72 -5.94 -5.62 10.44
N LEU A 73 -4.63 -5.84 10.37
CA LEU A 73 -3.95 -6.90 11.07
C LEU A 73 -3.13 -6.34 12.23
N LYS A 74 -3.00 -7.13 13.30
CA LYS A 74 -1.98 -6.90 14.33
C LYS A 74 -0.78 -7.76 13.96
N TYR A 75 0.36 -7.13 13.73
CA TYR A 75 1.60 -7.81 13.36
C TYR A 75 2.79 -7.00 13.83
N GLU A 76 3.89 -7.68 14.17
CA GLU A 76 5.20 -7.06 14.39
C GLU A 76 6.16 -7.56 13.32
N GLY A 77 6.28 -6.78 12.25
CA GLY A 77 7.08 -7.18 11.10
C GLY A 77 6.72 -6.38 9.87
N VAL A 78 6.56 -7.06 8.75
CA VAL A 78 6.23 -6.48 7.44
C VAL A 78 5.02 -7.16 6.83
N PHE A 79 4.11 -6.32 6.33
CA PHE A 79 3.05 -6.72 5.43
C PHE A 79 3.46 -6.39 3.99
N THR A 80 3.31 -7.34 3.08
CA THR A 80 3.61 -7.18 1.66
C THR A 80 2.36 -7.48 0.85
N LEU A 81 1.98 -6.54 -0.01
CA LEU A 81 1.02 -6.74 -1.09
C LEU A 81 1.79 -6.87 -2.41
N GLN A 82 1.68 -8.02 -3.06
CA GLN A 82 2.35 -8.28 -4.34
C GLN A 82 1.31 -8.68 -5.38
N ILE A 83 1.38 -8.07 -6.55
CA ILE A 83 0.62 -8.46 -7.73
C ILE A 83 1.61 -8.98 -8.76
N LYS A 84 1.36 -10.17 -9.30
CA LYS A 84 2.07 -10.70 -10.45
C LYS A 84 1.10 -10.95 -11.58
N GLY A 85 1.51 -10.58 -12.78
CA GLY A 85 0.72 -10.75 -13.99
C GLY A 85 1.56 -11.14 -15.20
N ASP A 86 0.90 -11.63 -16.25
CA ASP A 86 1.50 -11.98 -17.53
C ASP A 86 1.46 -10.83 -18.56
N GLY A 87 0.94 -9.67 -18.16
CA GLY A 87 0.91 -8.44 -18.97
C GLY A 87 2.26 -7.69 -19.00
N PRO A 88 2.31 -6.54 -19.71
CA PRO A 88 3.50 -5.70 -19.75
C PRO A 88 3.91 -5.15 -18.37
N ILE A 89 2.98 -5.02 -17.41
CA ILE A 89 3.33 -4.80 -16.00
C ILE A 89 3.38 -6.18 -15.34
N ARG A 90 4.61 -6.69 -15.14
CA ARG A 90 4.86 -8.06 -14.67
C ARG A 90 4.66 -8.19 -13.16
N MET A 91 5.04 -7.15 -12.42
CA MET A 91 4.95 -7.14 -10.97
C MET A 91 4.71 -5.75 -10.41
N LEU A 92 3.84 -5.66 -9.41
CA LEU A 92 3.71 -4.52 -8.51
C LEU A 92 3.89 -5.05 -7.09
N VAL A 93 4.66 -4.36 -6.25
CA VAL A 93 4.84 -4.75 -4.86
C VAL A 93 4.88 -3.52 -3.96
N ALA A 94 4.20 -3.60 -2.82
CA ALA A 94 4.27 -2.61 -1.75
C ALA A 94 4.49 -3.32 -0.41
N ASP A 95 5.47 -2.84 0.35
CA ASP A 95 5.73 -3.27 1.72
C ASP A 95 5.35 -2.15 2.69
N VAL A 96 4.78 -2.53 3.82
CA VAL A 96 4.60 -1.67 4.99
C VAL A 96 5.02 -2.39 6.26
N THR A 97 5.82 -1.72 7.09
CA THR A 97 6.17 -2.24 8.41
C THR A 97 5.13 -1.80 9.45
N HIS A 98 5.07 -2.53 10.56
CA HIS A 98 4.25 -2.15 11.72
C HIS A 98 4.54 -0.73 12.28
N LEU A 99 5.69 -0.13 11.91
CA LEU A 99 6.09 1.24 12.28
C LEU A 99 5.67 2.32 11.25
N GLY A 100 4.90 1.94 10.21
CA GLY A 100 4.49 2.86 9.15
C GLY A 100 5.58 3.17 8.12
N GLU A 101 6.60 2.31 8.00
CA GLU A 101 7.63 2.47 6.97
C GLU A 101 7.18 1.82 5.67
N VAL A 102 7.18 2.58 4.58
CA VAL A 102 6.61 2.17 3.29
C VAL A 102 7.68 2.17 2.20
N ARG A 103 7.61 1.17 1.31
CA ARG A 103 8.33 1.15 0.03
C ARG A 103 7.50 0.40 -1.01
N ALA A 104 7.68 0.73 -2.29
CA ALA A 104 7.00 0.03 -3.36
C ALA A 104 7.89 -0.03 -4.62
N TYR A 105 7.64 -1.01 -5.48
CA TYR A 105 8.39 -1.26 -6.71
C TYR A 105 7.48 -1.84 -7.79
N ALA A 106 7.79 -1.54 -9.04
CA ALA A 106 7.13 -2.10 -10.21
C ALA A 106 8.16 -2.65 -11.21
N SER A 107 7.95 -3.88 -11.67
CA SER A 107 8.67 -4.48 -12.80
C SER A 107 7.78 -4.52 -14.03
N PHE A 108 8.26 -3.99 -15.16
CA PHE A 108 7.46 -3.84 -16.37
C PHE A 108 8.32 -3.87 -17.65
N ASP A 109 7.66 -4.11 -18.79
CA ASP A 109 8.18 -3.89 -20.15
C ASP A 109 7.76 -2.50 -20.63
N GLU A 110 8.72 -1.57 -20.71
CA GLU A 110 8.45 -0.19 -21.12
C GLU A 110 7.83 -0.09 -22.53
N GLN A 111 8.30 -0.91 -23.48
CA GLN A 111 7.77 -0.87 -24.85
C GLN A 111 6.36 -1.46 -24.91
N GLY A 112 6.14 -2.56 -24.19
CA GLY A 112 4.83 -3.19 -24.01
C GLY A 112 3.80 -2.23 -23.42
N VAL A 113 4.15 -1.55 -22.31
CA VAL A 113 3.29 -0.53 -21.68
C VAL A 113 2.96 0.59 -22.66
N LYS A 114 3.96 1.18 -23.32
CA LYS A 114 3.75 2.27 -24.30
C LYS A 114 2.84 1.85 -25.46
N LYS A 115 3.00 0.62 -25.97
CA LYS A 115 2.23 0.10 -27.10
C LYS A 115 0.77 -0.15 -26.72
N LEU A 116 0.53 -0.75 -25.55
CA LEU A 116 -0.81 -1.10 -25.09
C LEU A 116 -1.58 0.12 -24.58
N ALA A 117 -0.93 1.01 -23.82
CA ALA A 117 -1.52 2.27 -23.34
C ALA A 117 -2.00 3.19 -24.48
N LYS A 118 -1.33 3.17 -25.64
CA LYS A 118 -1.78 3.92 -26.82
C LYS A 118 -3.00 3.31 -27.50
N ARG A 119 -3.20 1.99 -27.41
CA ARG A 119 -4.28 1.26 -28.09
C ARG A 119 -5.59 1.29 -27.32
N LYS A 120 -5.52 1.28 -25.99
CA LYS A 120 -6.68 1.34 -25.10
C LYS A 120 -6.54 2.54 -24.18
N LYS A 121 -7.37 3.56 -24.42
CA LYS A 121 -7.65 4.57 -23.40
C LYS A 121 -8.64 3.97 -22.43
N ASP A 122 -8.12 3.27 -21.44
CA ASP A 122 -8.91 2.81 -20.29
C ASP A 122 -8.32 3.51 -19.06
N THR A 123 -8.83 4.73 -18.84
CA THR A 123 -8.57 5.51 -17.64
C THR A 123 -9.57 5.18 -16.53
N GLU A 124 -10.69 4.55 -16.86
CA GLU A 124 -11.77 4.25 -15.91
C GLU A 124 -11.32 3.18 -14.92
N ASN A 125 -10.60 2.14 -15.38
CA ASN A 125 -10.07 1.07 -14.53
C ASN A 125 -8.57 1.22 -14.22
N GLY A 126 -8.03 2.45 -14.25
CA GLY A 126 -6.64 2.71 -13.86
C GLY A 126 -5.57 2.00 -14.72
N HIS A 127 -5.91 1.56 -15.93
CA HIS A 127 -5.07 0.71 -16.79
C HIS A 127 -4.86 -0.73 -16.29
N TYR A 128 -5.77 -1.27 -15.48
CA TYR A 128 -5.73 -2.63 -14.93
C TYR A 128 -5.37 -3.73 -15.96
N TYR A 129 -5.87 -3.59 -17.20
CA TYR A 129 -5.57 -4.52 -18.30
C TYR A 129 -4.08 -4.68 -18.63
N LEU A 130 -3.20 -3.76 -18.19
CA LEU A 130 -1.75 -3.86 -18.36
C LEU A 130 -1.11 -4.94 -17.47
N LEU A 131 -1.82 -5.42 -16.46
CA LEU A 131 -1.38 -6.53 -15.62
C LEU A 131 -1.62 -7.89 -16.30
N GLY A 132 -2.57 -7.98 -17.23
CA GLY A 132 -2.96 -9.25 -17.83
C GLY A 132 -3.65 -10.17 -16.81
N LYS A 133 -3.43 -11.48 -16.94
CA LYS A 133 -3.88 -12.49 -15.98
C LYS A 133 -2.82 -12.72 -14.92
N GLY A 134 -3.23 -13.07 -13.72
CA GLY A 134 -2.29 -13.35 -12.65
C GLY A 134 -2.93 -13.48 -11.29
N TYR A 135 -2.22 -13.06 -10.25
CA TYR A 135 -2.67 -13.17 -8.88
C TYR A 135 -2.15 -12.03 -8.00
N ILE A 136 -2.85 -11.81 -6.89
CA ILE A 136 -2.46 -10.94 -5.80
C ILE A 136 -2.08 -11.85 -4.61
N ALA A 137 -0.94 -11.59 -3.99
CA ALA A 137 -0.47 -12.26 -2.80
C ALA A 137 -0.30 -11.26 -1.65
N PHE A 138 -0.89 -11.59 -0.50
CA PHE A 138 -0.76 -10.86 0.75
C PHE A 138 0.14 -11.67 1.65
N THR A 139 1.21 -11.08 2.15
CA THR A 139 2.16 -11.78 3.03
C THR A 139 2.35 -11.01 4.31
N VAL A 140 2.20 -11.67 5.46
CA VAL A 140 2.62 -11.16 6.76
C VAL A 140 3.89 -11.90 7.15
N ASP A 141 4.99 -11.17 7.31
CA ASP A 141 6.28 -11.70 7.74
C ASP A 141 6.67 -11.06 9.07
N GLN A 142 6.73 -11.87 10.13
CA GLN A 142 7.09 -11.46 11.50
C GLN A 142 8.52 -11.87 11.88
N GLY A 143 9.38 -12.14 10.89
CA GLY A 143 10.81 -12.41 11.07
C GLY A 143 11.17 -13.88 11.30
N GLN A 144 10.20 -14.75 11.61
CA GLN A 144 10.39 -16.20 11.66
C GLN A 144 9.62 -16.86 10.53
N VAL A 145 10.25 -17.78 9.79
CA VAL A 145 9.65 -18.47 8.63
C VAL A 145 8.34 -19.17 9.01
N GLU A 146 8.26 -19.73 10.21
CA GLU A 146 7.09 -20.43 10.75
C GLU A 146 5.89 -19.51 10.99
N ASN A 147 6.13 -18.21 11.18
CA ASN A 147 5.10 -17.19 11.42
C ASN A 147 4.72 -16.42 10.14
N ARG A 148 5.15 -16.91 8.97
CA ARG A 148 4.82 -16.30 7.69
C ARG A 148 3.44 -16.78 7.23
N TYR A 149 2.48 -15.86 7.22
CA TYR A 149 1.15 -16.10 6.64
C TYR A 149 1.09 -15.54 5.22
N GLN A 150 0.51 -16.30 4.29
CA GLN A 150 0.29 -15.85 2.93
C GLN A 150 -1.11 -16.23 2.41
N GLY A 151 -1.85 -15.21 1.96
CA GLY A 151 -3.09 -15.38 1.20
C GLY A 151 -2.83 -15.09 -0.29
N ILE A 152 -3.48 -15.83 -1.19
CA ILE A 152 -3.39 -15.64 -2.63
C ILE A 152 -4.80 -15.57 -3.23
N VAL A 153 -5.03 -14.57 -4.08
CA VAL A 153 -6.27 -14.42 -4.86
C VAL A 153 -5.94 -14.26 -6.34
N GLU A 154 -6.76 -14.85 -7.20
CA GLU A 154 -6.71 -14.61 -8.64
C GLU A 154 -6.99 -13.13 -8.97
N LEU A 155 -6.25 -12.58 -9.93
CA LEU A 155 -6.45 -11.23 -10.46
C LEU A 155 -7.69 -11.23 -11.38
N LYS A 156 -8.87 -11.29 -10.77
CA LYS A 156 -10.18 -11.42 -11.43
C LYS A 156 -11.07 -10.20 -11.11
N GLY A 157 -11.84 -9.78 -12.10
CA GLY A 157 -12.68 -8.57 -12.05
C GLY A 157 -12.14 -7.51 -13.00
N ASP A 158 -12.61 -6.28 -12.84
CA ASP A 158 -12.27 -5.13 -13.67
C ASP A 158 -11.23 -4.20 -13.02
N SER A 159 -10.88 -4.42 -11.74
CA SER A 159 -9.87 -3.66 -11.00
C SER A 159 -9.16 -4.47 -9.91
N ILE A 160 -8.03 -3.95 -9.38
CA ILE A 160 -7.32 -4.55 -8.25
C ILE A 160 -8.21 -4.50 -6.99
N VAL A 161 -8.87 -3.37 -6.78
CA VAL A 161 -9.80 -3.17 -5.65
C VAL A 161 -10.91 -4.23 -5.66
N GLU A 162 -11.51 -4.50 -6.82
CA GLU A 162 -12.56 -5.52 -6.94
C GLU A 162 -12.05 -6.92 -6.61
N ALA A 163 -10.86 -7.30 -7.12
CA ALA A 163 -10.24 -8.60 -6.81
C ALA A 163 -10.00 -8.77 -5.30
N VAL A 164 -9.49 -7.74 -4.63
CA VAL A 164 -9.28 -7.71 -3.17
C VAL A 164 -10.61 -7.76 -2.42
N GLN A 165 -11.60 -6.97 -2.83
CA GLN A 165 -12.92 -6.93 -2.20
C GLN A 165 -13.63 -8.28 -2.29
N HIS A 166 -13.55 -8.92 -3.45
CA HIS A 166 -14.10 -10.25 -3.68
C HIS A 166 -13.43 -11.29 -2.78
N TYR A 167 -12.10 -11.28 -2.66
CA TYR A 167 -11.37 -12.16 -1.73
C TYR A 167 -11.83 -11.98 -0.28
N LEU A 168 -11.84 -10.74 0.22
CA LEU A 168 -12.24 -10.47 1.61
C LEU A 168 -13.68 -10.89 1.88
N THR A 169 -14.58 -10.67 0.93
CA THR A 169 -16.00 -11.00 1.10
C THR A 169 -16.26 -12.51 1.02
N GLN A 170 -15.64 -13.20 0.07
CA GLN A 170 -15.92 -14.61 -0.20
C GLN A 170 -15.07 -15.57 0.63
N SER A 171 -13.78 -15.29 0.75
CA SER A 171 -12.82 -16.19 1.40
C SER A 171 -12.66 -15.89 2.89
N GLU A 172 -12.57 -14.62 3.27
CA GLU A 172 -12.43 -14.21 4.68
C GLU A 172 -13.78 -13.97 5.38
N GLN A 173 -14.89 -13.95 4.62
CA GLN A 173 -16.24 -13.63 5.11
C GLN A 173 -16.34 -12.25 5.79
N ILE A 174 -15.48 -11.31 5.37
CA ILE A 174 -15.46 -9.93 5.86
C ILE A 174 -16.06 -9.03 4.78
N LYS A 175 -17.33 -8.66 4.94
CA LYS A 175 -17.96 -7.64 4.08
C LYS A 175 -17.14 -6.36 4.14
N THR A 176 -16.56 -6.00 3.01
CA THR A 176 -15.64 -4.87 2.87
C THR A 176 -16.07 -4.04 1.67
N SER A 177 -15.95 -2.72 1.78
CA SER A 177 -16.12 -1.78 0.67
C SER A 177 -14.98 -0.77 0.66
N PHE A 178 -14.61 -0.31 -0.52
CA PHE A 178 -13.49 0.59 -0.76
C PHE A 178 -13.94 1.80 -1.59
N LYS A 179 -13.37 2.96 -1.27
CA LYS A 179 -13.29 4.11 -2.17
C LYS A 179 -11.83 4.50 -2.30
N LEU A 180 -11.29 4.53 -3.51
CA LEU A 180 -9.87 4.80 -3.75
C LEU A 180 -9.74 5.80 -4.89
N ALA A 181 -8.84 6.75 -4.73
CA ALA A 181 -8.51 7.73 -5.75
C ALA A 181 -6.99 7.89 -5.85
N VAL A 182 -6.50 8.03 -7.07
CA VAL A 182 -5.08 8.25 -7.38
C VAL A 182 -4.99 9.23 -8.53
N HIS A 183 -4.38 10.39 -8.28
CA HIS A 183 -4.16 11.38 -9.34
C HIS A 183 -2.86 12.14 -9.12
N PRO A 184 -2.19 12.57 -10.21
CA PRO A 184 -1.14 13.56 -10.10
C PRO A 184 -1.74 14.94 -9.75
N GLN A 185 -1.16 15.60 -8.74
CA GLN A 185 -1.44 16.98 -8.36
C GLN A 185 -0.12 17.74 -8.33
N ASP A 186 -0.03 18.87 -9.03
CA ASP A 186 1.19 19.69 -9.12
C ASP A 186 2.46 18.90 -9.53
N GLY A 187 2.29 17.92 -10.41
CA GLY A 187 3.38 17.07 -10.90
C GLY A 187 3.79 15.92 -9.98
N GLN A 188 3.12 15.74 -8.83
CA GLN A 188 3.38 14.65 -7.89
C GLN A 188 2.15 13.74 -7.74
N TRP A 189 2.39 12.43 -7.68
CA TRP A 189 1.32 11.47 -7.45
C TRP A 189 0.81 11.55 -6.01
N ARG A 190 -0.51 11.68 -5.86
CA ARG A 190 -1.21 11.55 -4.58
C ARG A 190 -2.17 10.37 -4.65
N ALA A 191 -2.34 9.72 -3.52
CA ALA A 191 -3.30 8.64 -3.37
C ALA A 191 -4.05 8.80 -2.05
N GLY A 192 -5.32 8.46 -2.06
CA GLY A 192 -6.12 8.35 -0.86
C GLY A 192 -7.13 7.24 -1.02
N ALA A 193 -7.49 6.60 0.08
CA ALA A 193 -8.46 5.53 0.06
C ALA A 193 -9.18 5.43 1.39
N ILE A 194 -10.44 5.02 1.37
CA ILE A 194 -11.24 4.69 2.54
C ILE A 194 -11.70 3.25 2.38
N MET A 195 -11.50 2.45 3.43
CA MET A 195 -12.03 1.09 3.52
C MET A 195 -12.96 1.00 4.72
N ILE A 196 -14.15 0.44 4.52
CA ILE A 196 -15.09 0.10 5.59
C ILE A 196 -15.34 -1.39 5.64
N GLN A 197 -15.59 -1.91 6.83
CA GLN A 197 -15.79 -3.34 7.10
C GLN A 197 -16.91 -3.55 8.11
N GLN A 198 -17.77 -4.52 7.84
CA GLN A 198 -18.76 -4.97 8.82
C GLN A 198 -18.08 -5.89 9.84
N MET A 199 -18.25 -5.58 11.12
CA MET A 199 -17.81 -6.40 12.24
C MET A 199 -18.84 -7.48 12.57
N PRO A 200 -18.41 -8.67 13.04
CA PRO A 200 -19.30 -9.66 13.64
C PRO A 200 -20.08 -9.06 14.83
N GLU A 201 -21.31 -9.52 15.05
CA GLU A 201 -22.19 -8.99 16.08
C GLU A 201 -21.63 -9.16 17.51
N ASP A 202 -20.84 -10.20 17.76
CA ASP A 202 -20.25 -10.50 19.08
C ASP A 202 -19.12 -9.55 19.48
N ASP A 203 -18.37 -9.00 18.51
CA ASP A 203 -17.26 -8.06 18.74
C ASP A 203 -17.74 -6.64 19.09
N ALA A 204 -19.03 -6.36 18.83
CA ALA A 204 -19.60 -5.03 19.01
C ALA A 204 -19.99 -4.70 20.46
N GLY A 205 -20.03 -5.70 21.36
CA GLY A 205 -20.49 -5.53 22.74
C GLY A 205 -21.95 -5.04 22.87
N ARG A 206 -22.70 -5.03 21.78
CA ARG A 206 -24.09 -4.58 21.70
C ARG A 206 -24.92 -5.63 20.96
N LYS A 207 -26.02 -6.07 21.58
CA LYS A 207 -27.13 -6.72 20.87
C LYS A 207 -27.84 -5.67 20.03
N VAL A 208 -27.33 -5.40 18.84
CA VAL A 208 -28.07 -4.62 17.83
C VAL A 208 -29.21 -5.52 17.35
N ALA A 209 -30.45 -5.03 17.34
CA ALA A 209 -31.58 -5.82 16.83
C ALA A 209 -31.31 -6.20 15.36
N ALA A 210 -31.45 -7.48 15.03
CA ALA A 210 -31.02 -8.05 13.74
C ALA A 210 -31.61 -7.35 12.49
N GLU A 211 -32.79 -6.74 12.60
CA GLU A 211 -33.41 -5.99 11.49
C GLU A 211 -32.74 -4.64 11.18
N VAL A 212 -32.03 -4.02 12.14
CA VAL A 212 -31.30 -2.74 11.95
C VAL A 212 -29.94 -2.98 11.25
N SER A 213 -29.41 -4.20 11.35
CA SER A 213 -28.03 -4.55 10.96
C SER A 213 -27.78 -4.63 9.44
N LEU A 214 -28.79 -5.02 8.64
CA LEU A 214 -28.67 -5.05 7.17
C LEU A 214 -28.76 -3.66 6.54
N ASP A 215 -29.57 -2.77 7.13
CA ASP A 215 -29.74 -1.38 6.68
C ASP A 215 -28.48 -0.54 6.94
N ASP A 216 -27.84 -0.74 8.10
CA ASP A 216 -26.63 -0.01 8.49
C ASP A 216 -25.45 -0.21 7.54
N TRP A 217 -25.21 -1.44 7.08
CA TRP A 217 -24.12 -1.72 6.14
C TRP A 217 -24.39 -1.07 4.78
N ALA A 218 -25.59 -1.25 4.24
CA ALA A 218 -25.97 -0.69 2.94
C ALA A 218 -25.86 0.85 2.96
N ARG A 219 -26.34 1.49 4.02
CA ARG A 219 -26.24 2.94 4.22
C ARG A 219 -24.80 3.42 4.31
N ALA A 220 -23.93 2.71 5.06
CA ALA A 220 -22.52 3.06 5.15
C ALA A 220 -21.80 2.97 3.79
N VAL A 221 -22.14 1.97 2.96
CA VAL A 221 -21.61 1.87 1.59
C VAL A 221 -22.12 3.02 0.71
N MET A 222 -23.43 3.32 0.75
CA MET A 222 -23.99 4.44 -0.02
C MET A 222 -23.33 5.77 0.34
N LEU A 223 -23.11 6.03 1.63
CA LEU A 223 -22.40 7.22 2.10
C LEU A 223 -20.95 7.25 1.60
N LEU A 224 -20.23 6.12 1.69
CA LEU A 224 -18.87 5.99 1.18
C LEU A 224 -18.79 6.32 -0.33
N ASP A 225 -19.76 5.85 -1.11
CA ASP A 225 -19.79 6.07 -2.56
C ASP A 225 -19.96 7.54 -2.95
N THR A 226 -20.60 8.35 -2.09
CA THR A 226 -20.73 9.81 -2.29
C THR A 226 -19.40 10.56 -2.13
N CYS A 227 -18.38 9.96 -1.52
CA CYS A 227 -17.10 10.62 -1.32
C CYS A 227 -16.43 10.87 -2.68
N SER A 228 -16.06 12.12 -2.94
CA SER A 228 -15.40 12.49 -4.19
C SER A 228 -13.89 12.28 -4.13
N ASP A 229 -13.28 12.02 -5.29
CA ASP A 229 -11.82 11.89 -5.42
C ASP A 229 -11.10 13.17 -4.96
N GLY A 230 -11.72 14.34 -5.20
CA GLY A 230 -11.25 15.63 -4.73
C GLY A 230 -11.15 15.70 -3.20
N GLU A 231 -12.13 15.19 -2.47
CA GLU A 231 -12.10 15.17 -0.99
C GLU A 231 -11.06 14.18 -0.45
N ILE A 232 -10.96 13.01 -1.07
CA ILE A 232 -10.01 11.95 -0.69
C ILE A 232 -8.57 12.41 -0.91
N LEU A 233 -8.31 13.18 -1.96
CA LEU A 233 -6.96 13.60 -2.33
C LEU A 233 -6.57 14.99 -1.81
N SER A 234 -7.54 15.83 -1.42
CA SER A 234 -7.31 17.24 -1.07
C SER A 234 -6.39 17.44 0.13
N PRO A 235 -5.17 17.99 -0.04
CA PRO A 235 -4.28 18.30 1.08
C PRO A 235 -4.78 19.49 1.92
N ALA A 236 -5.96 20.03 1.66
CA ALA A 236 -6.58 21.07 2.49
C ALA A 236 -7.58 20.49 3.50
N LEU A 237 -7.92 19.20 3.40
CA LEU A 237 -8.88 18.53 4.29
C LEU A 237 -8.16 17.56 5.21
N HIS A 238 -8.46 17.65 6.50
CA HIS A 238 -8.04 16.66 7.47
C HIS A 238 -8.94 15.41 7.37
N SER A 239 -8.38 14.20 7.51
CA SER A 239 -9.07 12.91 7.37
C SER A 239 -10.31 12.82 8.27
N ALA A 240 -10.21 13.29 9.51
CA ALA A 240 -11.35 13.32 10.43
C ALA A 240 -12.52 14.20 9.93
N ASP A 241 -12.25 15.27 9.18
CA ASP A 241 -13.32 16.11 8.62
C ASP A 241 -14.00 15.43 7.44
N VAL A 242 -13.24 14.74 6.58
CA VAL A 242 -13.79 13.91 5.51
C VAL A 242 -14.68 12.82 6.10
N LEU A 243 -14.18 12.09 7.10
CA LEU A 243 -14.93 11.03 7.79
C LEU A 243 -16.17 11.56 8.51
N TYR A 244 -16.11 12.76 9.10
CA TYR A 244 -17.26 13.42 9.71
C TYR A 244 -18.31 13.81 8.68
N ARG A 245 -17.91 14.36 7.52
CA ARG A 245 -18.86 14.68 6.44
C ARG A 245 -19.61 13.44 5.96
N LEU A 246 -18.91 12.32 5.83
CA LEU A 246 -19.50 11.05 5.38
C LEU A 246 -20.41 10.41 6.43
N PHE A 247 -19.98 10.37 7.70
CA PHE A 247 -20.58 9.48 8.70
C PHE A 247 -20.99 10.17 10.01
N ASN A 248 -21.26 11.49 10.00
CA ASN A 248 -21.64 12.22 11.22
C ASN A 248 -22.91 11.63 11.88
N GLU A 249 -23.91 11.22 11.08
CA GLU A 249 -25.17 10.69 11.61
C GLU A 249 -24.99 9.36 12.34
N ASP A 250 -23.99 8.56 11.95
CA ASP A 250 -23.65 7.26 12.54
C ASP A 250 -22.69 7.35 13.74
N GLY A 251 -22.28 8.56 14.11
CA GLY A 251 -21.39 8.80 15.24
C GLY A 251 -19.97 8.31 14.98
N VAL A 252 -19.32 8.87 13.96
CA VAL A 252 -17.93 8.53 13.64
C VAL A 252 -16.96 8.91 14.76
N ARG A 253 -16.15 7.94 15.18
CA ARG A 253 -15.05 8.11 16.12
C ARG A 253 -13.74 7.73 15.46
N VAL A 254 -12.78 8.65 15.50
CA VAL A 254 -11.42 8.44 14.99
C VAL A 254 -10.46 8.03 16.11
N TYR A 255 -9.45 7.22 15.77
CA TYR A 255 -8.40 6.79 16.71
C TYR A 255 -7.06 7.47 16.41
N SER A 256 -5.99 7.13 17.15
CA SER A 256 -4.66 7.63 16.82
C SER A 256 -4.24 7.18 15.42
N PRO A 257 -3.76 8.09 14.55
CA PRO A 257 -3.29 7.72 13.24
C PRO A 257 -1.90 7.05 13.31
N THR A 258 -1.61 6.21 12.32
CA THR A 258 -0.25 5.75 12.04
C THR A 258 0.37 6.68 11.00
N HIS A 259 1.48 7.31 11.34
CA HIS A 259 2.22 8.16 10.42
C HIS A 259 3.10 7.32 9.49
N LEU A 260 3.11 7.70 8.21
CA LEU A 260 3.81 7.01 7.15
C LEU A 260 5.12 7.72 6.85
N ARG A 261 6.16 6.94 6.56
CA ARG A 261 7.43 7.45 6.04
C ARG A 261 7.97 6.50 4.98
N PHE A 262 8.60 7.07 3.95
CA PHE A 262 9.41 6.27 3.05
C PHE A 262 10.64 5.74 3.79
N LYS A 263 10.87 4.42 3.74
CA LYS A 263 12.14 3.84 4.19
C LYS A 263 12.40 2.53 3.47
N CYS A 264 13.53 2.46 2.78
CA CYS A 264 14.00 1.19 2.25
C CYS A 264 14.69 0.37 3.34
N ARG A 265 14.62 -0.95 3.21
CA ARG A 265 15.28 -1.89 4.11
C ARG A 265 16.56 -2.46 3.50
N CYS A 266 17.06 -1.93 2.39
CA CYS A 266 18.36 -2.35 1.86
C CYS A 266 19.46 -1.88 2.80
N SER A 267 20.52 -2.67 2.89
CA SER A 267 21.74 -2.36 3.62
C SER A 267 22.88 -3.02 2.88
N ARG A 268 24.10 -2.52 3.09
CA ARG A 268 25.29 -3.14 2.51
C ARG A 268 25.40 -4.61 2.90
N SER A 269 25.19 -4.93 4.19
CA SER A 269 25.16 -6.31 4.69
C SER A 269 24.19 -7.24 3.96
N ARG A 270 22.98 -6.77 3.64
CA ARG A 270 22.00 -7.57 2.88
C ARG A 270 22.42 -7.78 1.44
N VAL A 271 23.13 -6.82 0.86
CA VAL A 271 23.68 -6.95 -0.49
C VAL A 271 24.85 -7.93 -0.49
N GLU A 272 25.70 -7.90 0.54
CA GLU A 272 26.77 -8.88 0.75
C GLU A 272 26.20 -10.30 0.88
N ASP A 273 25.10 -10.49 1.62
CA ASP A 273 24.40 -11.78 1.70
C ASP A 273 23.91 -12.28 0.33
N ILE A 274 23.44 -11.38 -0.54
CA ILE A 274 23.05 -11.72 -1.92
C ILE A 274 24.28 -12.10 -2.75
N LEU A 275 25.37 -11.31 -2.67
CA LEU A 275 26.61 -11.58 -3.38
C LEU A 275 27.15 -12.98 -3.05
N ARG A 276 27.05 -13.41 -1.80
CA ARG A 276 27.47 -14.75 -1.34
C ARG A 276 26.71 -15.92 -1.99
N THR A 277 25.55 -15.67 -2.60
CA THR A 277 24.78 -16.67 -3.35
C THR A 277 25.24 -16.83 -4.80
N ILE A 278 26.00 -15.87 -5.33
CA ILE A 278 26.53 -15.86 -6.68
C ILE A 278 27.90 -16.54 -6.68
N PRO A 279 28.26 -17.35 -7.70
CA PRO A 279 29.60 -17.91 -7.81
C PRO A 279 30.66 -16.81 -7.88
N ARG A 280 31.69 -16.91 -7.04
CA ARG A 280 32.77 -15.91 -6.94
C ARG A 280 33.42 -15.60 -8.30
N ALA A 281 33.65 -16.61 -9.12
CA ALA A 281 34.24 -16.46 -10.45
C ALA A 281 33.42 -15.54 -11.39
N GLU A 282 32.09 -15.51 -11.25
CA GLU A 282 31.24 -14.61 -12.05
C GLU A 282 31.43 -13.15 -11.63
N LEU A 283 31.54 -12.90 -10.31
CA LEU A 283 31.77 -11.55 -9.78
C LEU A 283 33.18 -11.04 -10.07
N GLU A 284 34.18 -11.91 -10.02
CA GLU A 284 35.56 -11.57 -10.38
C GLU A 284 35.69 -11.20 -11.86
N ASP A 285 35.02 -11.91 -12.76
CA ASP A 285 35.00 -11.58 -14.19
C ASP A 285 34.37 -10.20 -14.45
N ILE A 286 33.28 -9.87 -13.74
CA ILE A 286 32.67 -8.53 -13.79
C ILE A 286 33.65 -7.48 -13.26
N CYS A 287 34.25 -7.71 -12.09
CA CYS A 287 35.17 -6.76 -11.46
C CYS A 287 36.44 -6.54 -12.31
N GLN A 288 36.93 -7.55 -13.02
CA GLN A 288 38.06 -7.40 -13.95
C GLN A 288 37.73 -6.53 -15.16
N LYS A 289 36.49 -6.59 -15.66
CA LYS A 289 36.03 -5.84 -16.82
C LYS A 289 35.63 -4.40 -16.48
N GLU A 290 34.95 -4.20 -15.37
CA GLU A 290 34.31 -2.93 -15.00
C GLU A 290 34.98 -2.22 -13.81
N GLY A 291 35.97 -2.87 -13.17
CA GLY A 291 36.70 -2.37 -12.00
C GLY A 291 35.96 -2.53 -10.66
N HIS A 292 34.67 -2.88 -10.71
CA HIS A 292 33.81 -3.08 -9.55
C HIS A 292 32.57 -3.90 -9.93
N VAL A 293 31.88 -4.43 -8.92
CA VAL A 293 30.52 -4.97 -9.05
C VAL A 293 29.55 -3.93 -8.51
N SER A 294 28.56 -3.55 -9.33
CA SER A 294 27.47 -2.66 -8.92
C SER A 294 26.18 -3.46 -8.70
N ILE A 295 25.58 -3.31 -7.52
CA ILE A 295 24.23 -3.81 -7.23
C ILE A 295 23.33 -2.63 -6.91
N LYS A 296 22.26 -2.49 -7.69
CA LYS A 296 21.23 -1.49 -7.46
C LYS A 296 20.01 -2.07 -6.77
N CYS A 297 19.56 -1.44 -5.68
CA CYS A 297 18.33 -1.84 -5.01
C CYS A 297 17.11 -1.52 -5.88
N GLU A 298 16.28 -2.51 -6.18
CA GLU A 298 15.05 -2.32 -6.98
C GLU A 298 14.04 -1.37 -6.32
N PHE A 299 14.02 -1.23 -5.00
CA PHE A 299 13.02 -0.40 -4.30
C PHE A 299 13.41 1.09 -4.24
N CYS A 300 14.64 1.40 -3.88
CA CYS A 300 15.08 2.78 -3.65
C CYS A 300 16.17 3.26 -4.61
N SER A 301 16.55 2.44 -5.59
CA SER A 301 17.58 2.78 -6.57
C SER A 301 18.96 3.11 -5.98
N GLU A 302 19.18 2.85 -4.69
CA GLU A 302 20.49 2.95 -4.04
C GLU A 302 21.47 1.99 -4.71
N GLU A 303 22.65 2.47 -5.03
CA GLU A 303 23.70 1.73 -5.70
C GLU A 303 24.81 1.35 -4.71
N TYR A 304 25.10 0.05 -4.64
CA TYR A 304 26.15 -0.50 -3.79
C TYR A 304 27.28 -0.99 -4.68
N LEU A 305 28.45 -0.37 -4.53
CA LEU A 305 29.65 -0.72 -5.27
C LEU A 305 30.56 -1.59 -4.38
N PHE A 306 31.12 -2.64 -5.00
CA PHE A 306 32.09 -3.54 -4.39
C PHE A 306 33.30 -3.67 -5.30
N ASN A 307 34.47 -3.28 -4.80
CA ASN A 307 35.73 -3.52 -5.49
C ASN A 307 36.27 -4.93 -5.18
N SER A 308 37.38 -5.32 -5.82
CA SER A 308 37.97 -6.66 -5.65
C SER A 308 38.28 -7.00 -4.18
N ASN A 309 38.83 -6.06 -3.41
CA ASN A 309 39.19 -6.30 -2.01
C ASN A 309 37.93 -6.48 -1.15
N GLU A 310 36.90 -5.66 -1.40
CA GLU A 310 35.62 -5.79 -0.69
C GLU A 310 34.90 -7.10 -1.04
N LEU A 311 35.07 -7.62 -2.27
CA LEU A 311 34.60 -8.95 -2.62
C LEU A 311 35.38 -10.04 -1.87
N ASP A 312 36.69 -9.90 -1.73
CA ASP A 312 37.51 -10.82 -0.92
C ASP A 312 36.97 -10.90 0.52
N ASP A 313 36.74 -9.75 1.16
CA ASP A 313 36.18 -9.66 2.52
C ASP A 313 34.82 -10.39 2.64
N VAL A 314 33.92 -10.20 1.65
CA VAL A 314 32.58 -10.82 1.64
C VAL A 314 32.63 -12.35 1.63
N TYR A 315 33.63 -12.94 0.96
CA TYR A 315 33.81 -14.38 0.87
C TYR A 315 34.71 -14.97 1.96
N GLU A 316 35.64 -14.21 2.55
CA GLU A 316 36.46 -14.67 3.67
C GLU A 316 35.63 -14.90 4.95
N GLU A 317 34.64 -14.04 5.22
CA GLU A 317 33.70 -14.22 6.34
C GLU A 317 32.88 -15.52 6.27
N LYS A 318 32.80 -16.19 5.12
CA LYS A 318 32.08 -17.47 4.95
C LYS A 318 32.85 -18.68 5.48
N ASN A 319 34.16 -18.54 5.70
CA ASN A 319 35.06 -19.61 6.13
C ASN A 319 35.36 -19.60 7.65
N THR A 320 34.69 -18.73 8.42
CA THR A 320 34.76 -18.68 9.88
C THR A 320 33.41 -19.04 10.48
#